data_AF-A0A968EZS0-F1
#
_entry.id   AF-A0A968EZS0-F1
#
_cell.length_a   1.000
_cell.length_b   1.000
_cell.length_c   1.000
_cell.angle_alpha   90.00
_cell.angle_beta   90.00
_cell.angle_gamma   90.00
#
_symmetry.space_group_name_H-M   'P 1'
#
loop_
_entity.id
_entity.type
_entity.pdbx_description
1 polymer ?
#
loop_
_entity_poly.entity_id
_entity_poly.type
_entity_poly.pdbx_seq_one_letter_code
_entity_poly.pdbx_strand_id
1 'polypeptide(L)'
;GKKNAIGGYLFLIFGSYIATAVAVIFGYIPPLTLLVFLSLPLAINATRTLLAHYDKVEELIPANAATIKIHLTYGLLLAVGVVIDKIV
;
A
#
# COMPACT_ATOMS: atom_id res chain seq x y z
N GLY A 1 -12.28 -17.41 8.07
CA GLY A 1 -11.19 -18.39 7.85
C GLY A 1 -10.06 -17.77 7.04
N LYS A 2 -8.87 -18.38 7.01
CA LYS A 2 -7.63 -17.84 6.39
C LYS A 2 -7.83 -17.32 4.95
N LYS A 3 -8.58 -18.04 4.12
CA LYS A 3 -8.89 -17.65 2.73
C LYS A 3 -9.68 -16.33 2.63
N ASN A 4 -10.59 -16.04 3.57
CA ASN A 4 -11.36 -14.79 3.58
C ASN A 4 -10.49 -13.60 4.04
N ALA A 5 -9.45 -13.85 4.83
CA ALA A 5 -8.53 -12.80 5.29
C ALA A 5 -7.69 -12.23 4.14
N ILE A 6 -7.44 -13.02 3.08
CA ILE A 6 -6.79 -12.55 1.85
C ILE A 6 -7.59 -11.40 1.24
N GLY A 7 -8.92 -11.54 1.13
CA GLY A 7 -9.77 -10.49 0.58
C GLY A 7 -9.67 -9.19 1.37
N GLY A 8 -9.67 -9.27 2.71
CA GLY A 8 -9.47 -8.11 3.58
C GLY A 8 -8.09 -7.46 3.40
N TYR A 9 -7.02 -8.26 3.31
CA TYR A 9 -5.67 -7.76 3.05
C TYR A 9 -5.58 -7.02 1.72
N LEU A 10 -6.09 -7.64 0.64
CA LEU A 10 -6.10 -7.04 -0.70
C LEU A 10 -6.89 -5.73 -0.71
N PHE A 11 -8.06 -5.73 -0.07
CA PHE A 11 -8.90 -4.53 0.05
C PHE A 11 -8.15 -3.40 0.77
N LEU A 12 -7.47 -3.66 1.89
CA LEU A 12 -6.76 -2.64 2.64
C LEU A 12 -5.54 -2.10 1.87
N ILE A 13 -4.73 -3.00 1.29
CA ILE A 13 -3.53 -2.59 0.53
C ILE A 13 -3.94 -1.82 -0.72
N PHE A 14 -4.70 -2.43 -1.63
CA PHE A 14 -5.03 -1.79 -2.91
C PHE A 14 -6.08 -0.69 -2.76
N GLY A 15 -6.98 -0.81 -1.79
CA GLY A 15 -7.93 0.24 -1.45
C GLY A 15 -7.24 1.53 -0.99
N SER A 16 -6.09 1.46 -0.33
CA SER A 16 -5.32 2.67 0.02
C SER A 16 -4.82 3.44 -1.20
N TYR A 17 -4.32 2.76 -2.23
CA TYR A 17 -3.90 3.40 -3.49
C TYR A 17 -5.10 3.99 -4.26
N ILE A 18 -6.20 3.23 -4.34
CA ILE A 18 -7.43 3.70 -4.98
C ILE A 18 -7.95 4.93 -4.24
N ALA A 19 -7.97 4.92 -2.90
CA ALA A 19 -8.40 6.04 -2.09
C ALA A 19 -7.55 7.29 -2.32
N THR A 20 -6.22 7.17 -2.45
CA THR A 20 -5.36 8.31 -2.82
C THR A 20 -5.70 8.85 -4.20
N ALA A 21 -5.83 7.98 -5.21
CA ALA A 21 -6.16 8.42 -6.57
C ALA A 21 -7.51 9.14 -6.61
N VAL A 22 -8.52 8.58 -5.94
CA VAL A 22 -9.84 9.19 -5.79
C VAL A 22 -9.71 10.55 -5.07
N ALA A 23 -8.98 10.62 -3.97
CA ALA A 23 -8.79 11.87 -3.23
C ALA A 23 -8.12 12.96 -4.07
N VAL A 24 -7.16 12.60 -4.92
CA VAL A 24 -6.52 13.52 -5.89
C VAL A 24 -7.51 13.95 -6.98
N ILE A 25 -8.27 13.02 -7.57
CA ILE A 25 -9.26 13.32 -8.63
C ILE A 25 -10.31 14.32 -8.14
N PHE A 26 -10.77 14.17 -6.90
CA PHE A 26 -11.73 15.09 -6.28
C PHE A 26 -11.10 16.33 -5.65
N GLY A 27 -9.78 16.51 -5.76
CA GLY A 27 -9.08 17.70 -5.27
C GLY A 27 -8.97 17.80 -3.74
N TYR A 28 -9.15 16.70 -3.00
CA TYR A 28 -9.01 16.69 -1.54
C TYR A 28 -7.56 16.76 -1.07
N ILE A 29 -6.62 16.21 -1.85
CA ILE A 29 -5.19 16.21 -1.57
C ILE A 29 -4.39 16.52 -2.85
N PRO A 30 -3.12 16.97 -2.72
CA PRO A 30 -2.34 17.38 -3.88
C PRO A 30 -2.01 16.27 -4.89
N PRO A 31 -1.89 16.58 -6.20
CA PRO A 31 -1.47 15.60 -7.21
C PRO A 31 -0.12 14.95 -6.94
N LEU A 32 0.82 15.67 -6.31
CA LEU A 32 2.13 15.12 -5.93
C LEU A 32 2.04 13.96 -4.92
N THR A 33 0.92 13.80 -4.22
CA THR A 33 0.69 12.62 -3.37
C THR A 33 0.59 11.31 -4.16
N LEU A 34 0.41 11.36 -5.49
CA LEU A 34 0.48 10.17 -6.36
C LEU A 34 1.88 9.51 -6.37
N LEU A 35 2.89 10.15 -5.78
CA LEU A 35 4.17 9.50 -5.50
C LEU A 35 4.03 8.18 -4.72
N VAL A 36 2.96 8.01 -3.93
CA VAL A 36 2.70 6.73 -3.22
C VAL A 36 2.72 5.52 -4.14
N PHE A 37 2.36 5.66 -5.41
CA PHE A 37 2.35 4.57 -6.40
C PHE A 37 3.75 4.01 -6.70
N LEU A 38 4.82 4.72 -6.35
CA LEU A 38 6.19 4.16 -6.40
C LEU A 38 6.38 2.99 -5.45
N SER A 39 5.56 2.87 -4.40
CA SER A 39 5.56 1.71 -3.49
C SER A 39 4.76 0.50 -3.99
N LEU A 40 4.05 0.63 -5.12
CA LEU A 40 3.19 -0.41 -5.67
C LEU A 40 3.92 -1.73 -5.99
N PRO A 41 5.16 -1.75 -6.54
CA PRO A 41 5.88 -3.00 -6.75
C PRO A 41 6.10 -3.80 -5.45
N LEU A 42 6.28 -3.12 -4.32
CA LEU A 42 6.41 -3.78 -3.01
C LEU A 42 5.08 -4.41 -2.60
N ALA A 43 3.96 -3.69 -2.79
CA ALA A 43 2.61 -4.20 -2.52
C ALA A 43 2.26 -5.44 -3.33
N ILE A 44 2.62 -5.44 -4.62
CA ILE A 44 2.42 -6.60 -5.50
C ILE A 44 3.25 -7.79 -5.00
N ASN A 45 4.51 -7.58 -4.64
CA ASN A 45 5.38 -8.66 -4.15
C ASN A 45 4.88 -9.24 -2.81
N ALA A 46 4.48 -8.40 -1.86
CA ALA A 46 3.91 -8.86 -0.59
C ALA A 46 2.62 -9.67 -0.81
N THR A 47 1.77 -9.21 -1.73
CA THR A 47 0.53 -9.91 -2.12
C THR A 47 0.83 -11.27 -2.75
N ARG A 48 1.82 -11.36 -3.63
CA ARG A 48 2.23 -12.64 -4.24
C ARG A 48 2.68 -13.64 -3.18
N THR A 49 3.51 -13.20 -2.23
CA THR A 49 3.96 -14.04 -1.12
C THR A 49 2.80 -14.50 -0.23
N LEU A 50 1.85 -13.60 0.07
CA LEU A 50 0.64 -13.96 0.82
C LEU A 50 -0.17 -15.02 0.08
N LEU A 51 -0.47 -14.81 -1.21
CA LEU A 51 -1.30 -15.73 -2.01
C LEU A 51 -0.65 -17.11 -2.17
N ALA A 52 0.68 -17.17 -2.27
CA ALA A 52 1.41 -18.43 -2.38
C ALA A 52 1.44 -19.24 -1.08
N HIS A 53 1.34 -18.58 0.08
CA HIS A 53 1.65 -19.20 1.38
C HIS A 53 0.63 -18.92 2.49
N TYR A 54 -0.59 -18.46 2.18
CA TYR A 54 -1.62 -18.02 3.15
C TYR A 54 -1.99 -19.07 4.22
N ASP A 55 -1.74 -20.34 3.92
CA ASP A 55 -2.06 -21.50 4.73
C ASP A 55 -1.00 -21.73 5.83
N LYS A 56 0.24 -21.26 5.60
CA LYS A 56 1.44 -21.58 6.37
C LYS A 56 1.96 -20.35 7.12
N VAL A 57 1.83 -20.36 8.45
CA VAL A 57 2.10 -19.19 9.30
C VAL A 57 3.54 -18.70 9.22
N GLU A 58 4.52 -19.61 9.17
CA GLU A 58 5.94 -19.25 9.10
C GLU A 58 6.29 -18.52 7.79
N GLU A 59 5.68 -18.93 6.69
CA GLU A 59 5.89 -18.35 5.37
C GLU A 59 5.19 -16.97 5.22
N LEU A 60 4.36 -16.56 6.20
CA LEU A 60 3.77 -15.23 6.28
C LEU A 60 4.68 -14.18 6.93
N ILE A 61 5.70 -14.59 7.68
CA ILE A 61 6.67 -13.66 8.30
C ILE A 61 7.25 -12.68 7.26
N PRO A 62 7.77 -13.12 6.10
CA PRO A 62 8.26 -12.20 5.08
C PRO A 62 7.16 -11.31 4.46
N ALA A 63 5.94 -11.83 4.30
CA ALA A 63 4.81 -11.03 3.80
C ALA A 63 4.41 -9.91 4.79
N ASN A 64 4.44 -10.21 6.09
CA ASN A 64 4.17 -9.23 7.16
C ASN A 64 5.27 -8.16 7.21
N ALA A 65 6.55 -8.56 7.12
CA ALA A 65 7.66 -7.62 7.05
C ALA A 65 7.56 -6.71 5.81
N ALA A 66 7.18 -7.26 4.66
CA ALA A 66 6.92 -6.48 3.45
C ALA A 66 5.76 -5.51 3.65
N THR A 67 4.69 -5.91 4.34
CA THR A 67 3.54 -5.05 4.67
C THR A 67 3.94 -3.85 5.54
N ILE A 68 4.79 -4.04 6.54
CA ILE A 68 5.36 -2.95 7.35
C ILE A 68 6.15 -1.99 6.47
N LYS A 69 7.01 -2.52 5.60
CA LYS A 69 7.82 -1.73 4.67
C LYS A 69 6.95 -0.92 3.69
N ILE A 70 5.87 -1.52 3.19
CA ILE A 70 4.89 -0.84 2.33
C ILE A 70 4.27 0.33 3.09
N HIS A 71 3.77 0.11 4.31
CA HIS A 71 3.13 1.17 5.09
C HIS A 71 4.08 2.35 5.35
N LEU A 72 5.33 2.07 5.75
CA LEU A 72 6.35 3.09 5.97
C LEU A 72 6.67 3.86 4.68
N THR A 73 6.91 3.15 3.58
CA THR A 73 7.30 3.75 2.30
C THR A 73 6.15 4.57 1.71
N TYR A 74 4.93 4.03 1.77
CA TYR A 74 3.72 4.72 1.35
C TYR A 74 3.50 6.00 2.16
N GLY A 75 3.56 5.92 3.50
CA GLY A 75 3.38 7.08 4.37
C GLY A 75 4.43 8.16 4.14
N LEU A 76 5.69 7.76 3.93
CA LEU A 76 6.78 8.69 3.61
C LEU A 76 6.56 9.38 2.25
N LEU A 77 6.20 8.63 1.21
CA LEU A 77 5.90 9.19 -0.12
C LEU A 77 4.70 10.13 -0.09
N LEU A 78 3.66 9.79 0.70
CA LEU A 78 2.50 10.64 0.91
C LEU A 78 2.90 11.96 1.58
N ALA A 79 3.65 11.89 2.68
CA ALA A 79 4.13 13.07 3.40
C ALA A 79 5.02 13.95 2.53
N VAL A 80 5.96 13.36 1.79
CA VAL A 80 6.81 14.06 0.82
C VAL A 80 5.97 14.74 -0.26
N GLY A 81 4.97 14.06 -0.82
CA GLY A 81 4.07 14.65 -1.81
C GLY A 81 3.33 15.88 -1.29
N VAL A 82 2.84 15.83 -0.04
CA VAL A 82 2.19 16.98 0.62
C VAL A 82 3.18 18.12 0.88
N VAL A 83 4.39 17.81 1.35
CA VAL A 83 5.40 18.82 1.68
C VAL A 83 5.92 19.52 0.44
N ILE A 84 6.23 18.78 -0.63
CA ILE A 84 6.74 19.36 -1.88
C ILE A 84 5.68 20.27 -2.52
N ASP A 85 4.41 19.84 -2.53
CA ASP A 85 3.31 20.65 -3.07
C ASP A 85 3.13 21.98 -2.33
N LYS A 86 3.48 22.04 -1.04
CA LYS A 86 3.42 23.28 -0.26
C LYS A 86 4.58 24.24 -0.54
N ILE A 87 5.69 23.74 -1.12
CA ILE A 87 6.92 24.51 -1.31
C ILE A 87 7.05 25.03 -2.75
N VAL A 88 6.48 24.32 -3.73
CA VAL A 88 6.53 24.64 -5.17
C VAL A 88 5.27 25.36 -5.61
#